data_AF-A0A5B9FHU5-F1
#
_entry.id   AF-A0A5B9FHU5-F1
#
_cell.length_a   1.000
_cell.length_b   1.000
_cell.length_c   1.000
_cell.angle_alpha   90.00
_cell.angle_beta   90.00
_cell.angle_gamma   90.00
#
_symmetry.space_group_name_H-M   'P 1'
#
loop_
_entity.id
_entity.type
_entity.pdbx_description
1 polymer ?
#
loop_
_entity_poly.entity_id
_entity_poly.type
_entity_poly.pdbx_seq_one_letter_code
_entity_poly.pdbx_strand_id
1 'polypeptide(L)' 'MNRFESSEPFDAWLRSLKDRTGKLRILARLTSAEQGNFGDCAPVGGDKSTQKRDIKKAIAMAGNL' A
#
# COMPACT_ATOMS: atom_id res chain seq x y z
N MET A 1 -16.22 0.79 1.29
CA MET A 1 -15.66 0.49 -0.03
C MET A 1 -14.53 1.48 -0.28
N ASN A 2 -13.31 0.99 -0.52
CA ASN A 2 -12.19 1.82 -0.92
C ASN A 2 -12.31 2.14 -2.42
N ARG A 3 -11.97 3.36 -2.79
CA ARG A 3 -11.94 3.82 -4.18
C ARG A 3 -10.50 3.73 -4.68
N PHE A 4 -10.27 2.94 -5.73
CA PHE A 4 -8.98 2.89 -6.43
C PHE A 4 -9.07 3.68 -7.73
N GLU A 5 -8.02 4.43 -8.02
CA GLU A 5 -7.85 5.15 -9.27
C GLU A 5 -6.80 4.41 -10.10
N SER A 6 -7.08 4.13 -11.37
CA SER A 6 -6.12 3.50 -12.28
C SER A 6 -5.41 4.56 -13.14
N SER A 7 -4.17 4.26 -13.51
CA SER A 7 -3.42 5.05 -14.48
C SER A 7 -3.32 4.31 -15.80
N GLU A 8 -3.19 5.04 -16.90
CA GLU A 8 -3.05 4.46 -18.24
C GLU A 8 -1.86 3.49 -18.35
N PRO A 9 -0.67 3.77 -17.77
CA PRO A 9 0.43 2.81 -17.74
C PRO A 9 0.10 1.51 -16.99
N PHE A 10 -0.65 1.59 -15.90
CA PHE A 10 -1.07 0.40 -15.15
C PHE A 10 -2.04 -0.46 -15.98
N ASP A 11 -3.01 0.18 -16.63
CA ASP A 11 -3.99 -0.51 -17.46
C ASP A 11 -3.33 -1.16 -18.68
N ALA A 12 -2.38 -0.47 -19.31
CA ALA A 12 -1.58 -1.02 -20.42
C ALA A 12 -0.76 -2.23 -19.97
N TRP A 13 -0.06 -2.13 -18.83
CA TRP A 13 0.68 -3.25 -18.24
C TRP A 13 -0.23 -4.44 -17.96
N LEU A 14 -1.36 -4.24 -17.28
CA LEU A 14 -2.31 -5.31 -16.94
C LEU A 14 -2.92 -5.96 -18.19
N ARG A 15 -3.13 -5.19 -19.26
CA ARG A 15 -3.57 -5.70 -20.57
C ARG A 15 -2.49 -6.55 -21.24
N SER A 16 -1.22 -6.17 -21.13
CA SER A 16 -0.08 -6.86 -21.76
C SER A 16 0.29 -8.23 -21.14
N LEU A 17 -0.21 -8.54 -19.93
CA LEU A 17 0.10 -9.81 -19.26
C LEU A 17 -0.38 -11.02 -20.07
N LYS A 18 0.56 -11.87 -20.50
CA LYS A 18 0.27 -13.12 -21.23
C LYS A 18 -0.30 -14.22 -20.32
N ASP A 19 0.11 -14.25 -19.05
CA ASP A 19 -0.41 -15.20 -18.06
C ASP A 19 -1.82 -14.81 -17.63
N ARG A 20 -2.80 -15.53 -18.17
CA ARG A 20 -4.22 -15.33 -17.87
C ARG A 20 -4.56 -15.62 -16.42
N THR A 21 -3.94 -16.65 -15.82
CA THR A 21 -4.21 -17.04 -14.43
C THR A 21 -3.65 -15.99 -13.48
N GLY A 22 -2.42 -15.54 -13.69
CA GLY A 22 -1.83 -14.43 -12.93
C GLY A 22 -2.67 -13.15 -13.01
N LYS A 23 -3.11 -12.78 -14.22
CA LYS A 23 -3.98 -11.61 -14.43
C LYS A 23 -5.30 -11.70 -13.65
N LEU A 24 -5.96 -12.86 -13.66
CA LEU A 24 -7.20 -13.08 -12.89
C LEU A 24 -6.96 -12.96 -11.38
N ARG A 25 -5.83 -13.47 -10.88
CA ARG A 25 -5.48 -13.37 -9.46
C ARG A 25 -5.25 -11.92 -9.02
N ILE A 26 -4.60 -11.11 -9.87
CA ILE A 26 -4.40 -9.67 -9.62
C ILE A 26 -5.75 -8.97 -9.53
N LEU A 27 -6.63 -9.15 -10.53
CA LEU A 27 -7.96 -8.55 -10.56
C LEU A 27 -8.79 -8.94 -9.33
N ALA A 28 -8.83 -10.22 -8.98
CA ALA A 28 -9.53 -10.70 -7.79
C ALA A 28 -9.02 -10.03 -6.51
N ARG A 29 -7.72 -9.77 -6.41
CA ARG A 29 -7.14 -9.11 -5.24
C ARG A 29 -7.46 -7.62 -5.17
N LEU A 30 -7.53 -6.94 -6.31
CA LEU A 30 -8.02 -5.55 -6.39
C LEU A 30 -9.47 -5.45 -5.90
N THR A 31 -10.37 -6.31 -6.43
CA THR A 31 -11.78 -6.35 -6.00
C THR A 31 -11.94 -6.65 -4.51
N SER A 32 -11.10 -7.53 -3.95
CA SER A 32 -11.05 -7.79 -2.51
C SER A 32 -10.63 -6.54 -1.73
N ALA A 33 -9.61 -5.83 -2.19
CA ALA A 33 -9.07 -4.65 -1.51
C ALA A 33 -10.02 -3.44 -1.60
N GLU A 34 -10.79 -3.29 -2.68
CA GLU A 34 -11.91 -2.33 -2.79
C GLU A 34 -12.97 -2.56 -1.71
N GLN A 35 -13.14 -3.79 -1.24
CA GLN A 35 -14.05 -4.12 -0.14
C GLN A 35 -13.42 -3.92 1.26
N GLY A 36 -12.14 -3.49 1.33
CA GLY A 36 -11.39 -3.37 2.58
C GLY A 36 -10.58 -4.61 2.97
N ASN A 37 -10.64 -5.67 2.17
CA ASN A 37 -9.95 -6.93 2.46
C ASN A 37 -8.54 -6.94 1.86
N PHE A 38 -7.63 -6.19 2.48
CA PHE A 38 -6.21 -6.13 2.07
C PHE A 38 -5.44 -7.41 2.40
N GLY A 39 -5.98 -8.29 3.24
CA GLY A 39 -5.29 -9.47 3.77
C GLY A 39 -4.30 -9.10 4.87
N ASP A 40 -3.20 -9.84 4.97
CA ASP A 40 -2.13 -9.52 5.90
C ASP A 40 -1.33 -8.31 5.39
N CYS A 41 -1.71 -7.13 5.88
CA CYS A 41 -1.05 -5.87 5.53
C CYS A 41 -0.73 -5.10 6.81
N ALA A 42 0.49 -4.59 6.90
CA ALA A 42 0.96 -3.74 7.97
C ALA A 42 1.59 -2.46 7.39
N PRO A 43 1.55 -1.33 8.11
CA PRO A 43 2.22 -0.11 7.68
C PRO A 43 3.73 -0.33 7.54
N VAL A 44 4.28 0.02 6.38
CA VAL A 44 5.73 0.07 6.18
C VAL A 44 6.30 1.31 6.89
N GLY A 45 7.27 1.11 7.80
CA GLY A 45 7.92 2.18 8.57
C GLY A 45 7.36 2.43 9.97
N GLY A 46 6.69 1.44 10.57
CA GLY A 46 6.08 1.57 11.91
C GLY A 46 4.74 2.31 11.86
N ASP A 47 4.13 2.51 13.03
CA ASP A 47 2.86 3.21 13.13
C ASP A 47 3.02 4.67 12.67
N LYS A 48 2.41 5.00 11.53
CA LYS A 48 2.46 6.35 10.96
C LYS A 48 1.81 7.38 11.85
N SER A 49 0.87 6.98 12.71
CA SER A 49 0.24 7.86 13.69
C SER A 49 1.24 8.32 14.76
N THR A 50 2.23 7.48 15.09
CA THR A 50 3.25 7.79 16.10
C THR A 50 4.51 8.41 15.50
N GLN A 51 4.75 8.22 14.19
CA GLN A 51 5.98 8.63 13.52
C GLN A 51 6.39 10.09 13.79
N LYS A 52 5.44 11.05 13.83
CA LYS A 52 5.73 12.46 14.19
C LYS A 52 6.25 12.62 15.62
N ARG A 53 5.64 11.91 16.57
CA ARG A 53 6.04 11.91 17.99
C ARG A 53 7.42 11.27 18.15
N ASP A 54 7.65 10.17 17.44
CA ASP A 54 8.90 9.41 17.52
C ASP A 54 10.08 10.22 16.96
N ILE A 55 9.88 10.94 15.84
CA ILE A 55 10.86 11.90 15.30
C ILE A 55 11.14 13.02 16.31
N LYS A 56 10.10 13.64 16.89
CA LYS A 56 10.28 14.72 17.88
C LYS A 56 11.07 14.23 19.10
N LYS A 57 10.81 13.01 19.56
CA LYS A 57 11.52 12.39 20.67
C LYS A 57 12.99 12.13 20.33
N ALA A 58 13.28 11.64 19.12
CA ALA A 58 14.65 11.41 18.65
C ALA A 58 15.47 12.72 18.58
N ILE A 59 14.89 13.80 18.05
CA ILE A 59 15.54 15.12 18.01
C ILE A 59 15.84 15.63 19.43
N ALA A 60 14.89 15.50 20.35
CA ALA A 60 15.07 15.93 21.74
C ALA A 60 16.18 15.12 22.46
N MET A 61 16.30 13.81 22.17
CA MET A 61 17.39 12.99 22.69
C MET A 61 18.75 13.41 22.12
N ALA A 62 18.82 13.73 20.83
CA ALA A 62 20.05 14.13 20.16
C ALA A 62 20.57 15.51 20.60
N GLY A 63 19.67 16.44 20.94
CA GLY A 63 20.06 17.77 21.46
C GLY A 63 20.46 17.81 22.94
N ASN A 64 20.29 16.69 23.66
CA ASN A 64 20.73 16.52 25.05
C ASN A 64 22.05 15.72 25.15
N LEU A 65 22.69 15.42 24.02
CA LEU A 65 24.05 14.88 23.90
C LEU A 65 25.01 16.02 23.52
#